data_AF-A0AAX3WDP0-F1
#
_entry.id   AF-A0AAX3WDP0-F1
#
_cell.length_a   1.000
_cell.length_b   1.000
_cell.length_c   1.000
_cell.angle_alpha   90.00
_cell.angle_beta   90.00
_cell.angle_gamma   90.00
#
_symmetry.space_group_name_H-M   'P 1'
#
loop_
_entity.id
_entity.type
_entity.pdbx_description
1 polymer ?
#
loop_
_entity_poly.entity_id
_entity_poly.type
_entity_poly.pdbx_seq_one_letter_code
_entity_poly.pdbx_strand_id
1 'polypeptide(L)'
;MPEGPDPPQRSAVPWTRADVELWLKAAFRAMPSTPIYAPRGNTLHAAAGDVPDATFDIVAFSGTVLGDKSEDRQVVLLWARSMATHGEVGGSIAEFCRRTRWSRATFDRRRIKACERIAAAKNTT
;
A
#
# COMPACT_ATOMS: atom_id res chain seq x y z
N MET A 1 18.94 -13.79 2.79
CA MET A 1 18.43 -12.46 3.17
C MET A 1 17.66 -11.91 1.97
N PRO A 2 16.33 -11.71 2.00
CA PRO A 2 15.70 -10.88 1.00
C PRO A 2 15.83 -9.43 1.50
N GLU A 3 16.88 -8.77 1.06
CA GLU A 3 17.02 -7.32 1.19
C GLU A 3 15.87 -6.71 0.39
N GLY A 4 14.87 -6.17 1.09
CA GLY A 4 13.87 -5.33 0.45
C GLY A 4 14.58 -4.14 -0.19
N PRO A 5 14.15 -3.65 -1.36
CA PRO A 5 14.78 -2.47 -1.96
C PRO A 5 14.78 -1.33 -0.94
N ASP A 6 15.87 -0.56 -0.86
CA ASP A 6 15.95 0.59 0.04
C ASP A 6 14.74 1.53 -0.19
N PRO A 7 14.05 2.00 0.88
CA PRO A 7 13.05 3.05 0.75
C PRO A 7 13.68 4.23 0.01
N PRO A 8 13.01 4.83 -0.99
CA PRO A 8 13.59 5.91 -1.78
C PRO A 8 14.06 7.04 -0.85
N GLN A 9 15.35 7.04 -0.52
CA GLN A 9 16.00 8.10 0.24
C GLN A 9 16.05 9.30 -0.69
N ARG A 10 15.15 10.29 -0.45
CA ARG A 10 15.11 11.61 -1.12
C ARG A 10 15.82 11.61 -2.47
N SER A 11 15.37 10.74 -3.35
CA SER A 11 16.03 10.59 -4.64
C SER A 11 15.55 11.78 -5.45
N ALA A 12 16.44 12.44 -6.18
CA ALA A 12 16.06 13.48 -7.15
C ALA A 12 15.05 12.99 -8.23
N VAL A 13 14.68 11.69 -8.16
CA VAL A 13 13.69 11.02 -8.98
C VAL A 13 12.31 11.14 -8.30
N PRO A 14 11.32 11.76 -8.95
CA PRO A 14 9.98 11.84 -8.43
C PRO A 14 9.35 10.44 -8.31
N TRP A 15 8.63 10.20 -7.21
CA TRP A 15 7.81 9.02 -7.03
C TRP A 15 6.84 8.85 -8.19
N THR A 16 6.81 7.63 -8.71
CA THR A 16 5.86 7.22 -9.74
C THR A 16 4.76 6.34 -9.15
N ARG A 17 3.70 6.12 -9.94
CA ARG A 17 2.70 5.10 -9.64
C ARG A 17 3.32 3.72 -9.37
N ALA A 18 4.33 3.35 -10.15
CA ALA A 18 4.97 2.04 -10.05
C ALA A 18 5.70 1.87 -8.71
N ASP A 19 6.31 2.95 -8.19
CA ASP A 19 6.97 2.94 -6.88
C ASP A 19 5.96 2.74 -5.76
N VAL A 20 4.84 3.48 -5.78
CA VAL A 20 3.76 3.30 -4.79
C VAL A 20 3.25 1.86 -4.80
N GLU A 21 3.04 1.30 -5.99
CA GLU A 21 2.59 -0.08 -6.17
C GLU A 21 3.60 -1.11 -5.68
N LEU A 22 4.89 -0.89 -5.94
CA LEU A 22 5.98 -1.73 -5.46
C LEU A 22 6.01 -1.73 -3.93
N TRP A 23 5.99 -0.55 -3.32
CA TRP A 23 6.09 -0.38 -1.87
C TRP A 23 4.87 -0.91 -1.13
N LEU A 24 3.66 -0.73 -1.66
CA LEU A 24 2.46 -1.33 -1.06
C LEU A 24 2.53 -2.86 -1.07
N LYS A 25 3.01 -3.48 -2.16
CA LYS A 25 3.21 -4.93 -2.20
C LYS A 25 4.31 -5.39 -1.25
N ALA A 26 5.41 -4.65 -1.17
CA ALA A 26 6.51 -4.95 -0.24
C ALA A 26 6.03 -4.95 1.21
N ALA A 27 5.26 -3.94 1.61
CA ALA A 27 4.64 -3.87 2.93
C ALA A 27 3.78 -5.11 3.24
N PHE A 28 2.86 -5.48 2.34
CA PHE A 28 2.01 -6.65 2.56
C PHE A 28 2.75 -7.99 2.51
N ARG A 29 3.89 -8.08 1.81
CA ARG A 29 4.75 -9.28 1.83
C ARG A 29 5.50 -9.41 3.16
N ALA A 30 5.88 -8.30 3.77
CA ALA A 30 6.58 -8.30 5.06
C ALA A 30 5.64 -8.54 6.25
N MET A 31 4.38 -8.09 6.18
CA MET A 31 3.41 -8.16 7.30
C MET A 31 3.25 -9.55 7.95
N PRO A 32 3.17 -10.69 7.21
CA PRO A 32 2.97 -12.00 7.83
C PRO A 32 4.10 -12.44 8.75
N SER A 33 5.33 -11.98 8.49
CA SER A 33 6.53 -12.35 9.25
C SER A 33 7.06 -11.23 10.14
N THR A 34 6.43 -10.05 10.11
CA THR A 34 6.89 -8.87 10.85
C THR A 34 5.84 -8.49 11.88
N PRO A 35 6.10 -8.67 13.18
CA PRO A 35 5.24 -8.11 14.21
C PRO A 35 5.22 -6.59 14.06
N ILE A 36 4.03 -6.02 13.84
CA ILE A 36 3.84 -4.57 13.68
C ILE A 36 2.94 -4.03 14.78
N TYR A 37 3.20 -2.79 15.22
CA TYR A 37 2.34 -2.07 16.15
C TYR A 37 2.12 -0.64 15.69
N ALA A 38 1.00 -0.05 16.11
CA ALA A 38 0.66 1.34 15.85
C ALA A 38 0.73 2.13 17.15
N PRO A 39 1.81 2.89 17.43
CA PRO A 39 1.98 3.59 18.69
C PRO A 39 0.95 4.71 18.88
N ARG A 40 0.72 5.56 17.87
CA ARG A 40 -0.33 6.59 17.80
C ARG A 40 -0.57 7.04 16.35
N GLY A 41 -1.83 7.30 15.98
CA GLY A 41 -2.18 7.85 14.66
C GLY A 41 -2.03 6.85 13.51
N ASN A 42 -1.64 7.34 12.32
CA ASN A 42 -1.55 6.51 11.11
C ASN A 42 -0.21 5.78 10.92
N THR A 43 0.76 5.92 11.83
CA THR A 43 2.10 5.33 11.67
C THR A 43 2.14 3.85 12.08
N LEU A 44 2.84 3.04 11.30
CA LEU A 44 3.08 1.61 11.57
C LEU A 44 4.56 1.39 11.84
N HIS A 45 4.90 0.75 12.96
CA HIS A 45 6.27 0.42 13.32
C HIS A 45 6.46 -1.09 13.39
N ALA A 46 7.62 -1.56 12.93
CA ALA A 46 8.05 -2.92 13.17
C ALA A 46 8.45 -3.07 14.66
N ALA A 47 7.94 -4.09 15.33
CA ALA A 47 8.34 -4.38 16.71
C ALA A 47 9.72 -5.06 16.78
N ALA A 48 10.14 -5.70 15.69
CA ALA A 48 11.48 -6.26 15.51
C ALA A 48 12.28 -5.33 14.59
N GLY A 49 13.55 -5.08 14.93
CA GLY A 49 14.44 -4.16 14.19
C GLY A 49 14.90 -4.66 12.81
N ASP A 50 14.37 -5.80 12.38
CA ASP A 50 14.83 -6.54 11.21
C ASP A 50 14.24 -5.99 9.90
N VAL A 51 13.16 -5.21 9.99
CA VAL A 51 12.49 -4.57 8.85
C VAL A 51 12.44 -3.06 9.11
N PRO A 52 12.96 -2.22 8.20
CA PRO A 52 12.88 -0.78 8.36
C PRO A 52 11.42 -0.31 8.45
N ASP A 53 11.10 0.55 9.43
CA ASP A 53 9.77 1.17 9.61
C ASP A 53 9.22 1.82 8.32
N ALA A 54 10.13 2.40 7.52
CA ALA A 54 9.84 2.98 6.21
C ALA A 54 9.12 2.03 5.24
N THR A 55 9.21 0.71 5.46
CA THR A 55 8.50 -0.31 4.69
C THR A 55 6.98 -0.20 4.85
N PHE A 56 6.49 0.16 6.03
CA PHE A 56 5.06 0.26 6.32
C PHE A 56 4.51 1.69 6.19
N ASP A 57 5.40 2.69 6.09
CA ASP A 57 5.05 4.11 5.92
C ASP A 57 4.13 4.36 4.73
N ILE A 58 4.26 3.61 3.63
CA ILE A 58 3.38 3.81 2.46
C ILE A 58 1.93 3.43 2.77
N VAL A 59 1.70 2.45 3.65
CA VAL A 59 0.37 1.99 4.07
C VAL A 59 -0.28 3.04 4.99
N ALA A 60 0.51 3.56 5.92
CA ALA A 60 0.17 4.70 6.77
C ALA A 60 -0.21 5.93 5.93
N PHE A 61 0.69 6.34 5.04
CA PHE A 61 0.57 7.52 4.20
C PHE A 61 -0.62 7.44 3.25
N SER A 62 -0.97 6.25 2.75
CA SER A 62 -2.19 6.06 1.95
C SER A 62 -3.46 6.51 2.69
N GLY A 63 -3.51 6.35 4.02
CA GLY A 63 -4.61 6.81 4.87
C GLY A 63 -4.69 8.33 4.94
N THR A 64 -3.55 8.99 5.10
CA THR A 64 -3.44 10.45 5.11
C THR A 64 -3.87 11.07 3.77
N VAL A 65 -3.47 10.48 2.64
CA VAL A 65 -3.75 11.04 1.30
C VAL A 65 -5.16 10.74 0.80
N LEU A 66 -5.62 9.50 0.98
CA LEU A 66 -6.89 9.05 0.42
C LEU A 66 -8.04 9.13 1.42
N GLY A 67 -7.76 9.30 2.71
CA GLY A 67 -8.72 9.18 3.80
C GLY A 67 -8.86 7.74 4.28
N ASP A 68 -8.87 7.53 5.60
CA ASP A 68 -8.75 6.19 6.18
C ASP A 68 -9.86 5.22 5.80
N LYS A 69 -11.07 5.74 5.59
CA LYS A 69 -12.28 4.97 5.27
C LYS A 69 -12.68 5.07 3.80
N SER A 70 -11.88 5.70 2.95
CA SER A 70 -12.28 5.89 1.55
C SER A 70 -12.25 4.57 0.77
N GLU A 71 -13.16 4.44 -0.19
CA GLU A 71 -13.18 3.29 -1.09
C GLU A 71 -11.90 3.21 -1.92
N ASP A 72 -11.32 4.35 -2.31
CA ASP A 72 -10.07 4.40 -3.06
C ASP A 72 -8.91 3.80 -2.26
N ARG A 73 -8.85 4.05 -0.94
CA ARG A 73 -7.87 3.40 -0.06
C ARG A 73 -8.13 1.89 0.03
N GLN A 74 -9.39 1.48 0.19
CA GLN A 74 -9.73 0.05 0.22
C GLN A 74 -9.31 -0.67 -1.06
N VAL A 75 -9.52 -0.05 -2.23
CA VAL A 75 -9.13 -0.59 -3.53
C VAL A 75 -7.63 -0.85 -3.60
N VAL A 76 -6.79 0.13 -3.26
CA VAL A 76 -5.33 -0.03 -3.36
C VAL A 76 -4.79 -1.04 -2.35
N LEU A 77 -5.31 -1.06 -1.12
CA LEU A 77 -4.88 -2.01 -0.09
C LEU A 77 -5.33 -3.43 -0.42
N LEU A 78 -6.58 -3.62 -0.88
CA LEU A 78 -7.07 -4.93 -1.31
C LEU A 78 -6.24 -5.46 -2.48
N TRP A 79 -5.99 -4.61 -3.49
CA TRP A 79 -5.16 -4.98 -4.63
C TRP A 79 -3.76 -5.39 -4.18
N ALA A 80 -3.08 -4.55 -3.39
CA ALA A 80 -1.71 -4.80 -2.99
C ALA A 80 -1.58 -6.08 -2.17
N ARG A 81 -2.50 -6.32 -1.23
CA ARG A 81 -2.56 -7.55 -0.44
C ARG A 81 -2.82 -8.78 -1.30
N SER A 82 -3.79 -8.70 -2.23
CA SER A 82 -4.09 -9.80 -3.16
C SER A 82 -2.88 -10.15 -4.03
N MET A 83 -2.13 -9.14 -4.50
CA MET A 83 -0.91 -9.38 -5.29
C MET A 83 0.27 -9.87 -4.45
N ALA A 84 0.36 -9.46 -3.18
CA ALA A 84 1.41 -9.90 -2.26
C ALA A 84 1.24 -11.35 -1.81
N THR A 85 -0.01 -11.81 -1.67
CA THR A 85 -0.38 -13.12 -1.10
C THR A 85 -0.95 -14.08 -2.14
N HIS A 86 -0.84 -13.75 -3.42
CA HIS A 86 -1.45 -14.52 -4.51
C HIS A 86 -2.97 -14.78 -4.35
N GLY A 87 -3.66 -13.93 -3.58
CA GLY A 87 -5.09 -14.04 -3.30
C GLY A 87 -5.45 -14.96 -2.13
N GLU A 88 -4.48 -15.52 -1.42
CA GLU A 88 -4.72 -16.42 -0.29
C GLU A 88 -5.25 -15.69 0.95
N VAL A 89 -4.92 -14.41 1.11
CA VAL A 89 -5.22 -13.64 2.34
C VAL A 89 -5.98 -12.35 2.03
N GLY A 90 -7.09 -12.14 2.76
CA GLY A 90 -7.72 -10.83 2.91
C GLY A 90 -8.67 -10.39 1.79
N GLY A 91 -9.28 -11.36 1.09
CA GLY A 91 -10.43 -11.17 0.21
C GLY A 91 -10.10 -11.13 -1.28
N SER A 92 -11.10 -11.39 -2.11
CA SER A 92 -10.97 -11.40 -3.58
C SER A 92 -11.37 -10.06 -4.20
N ILE A 93 -10.58 -9.57 -5.16
CA ILE A 93 -10.97 -8.42 -6.01
C ILE A 93 -12.32 -8.70 -6.69
N ALA A 94 -12.59 -9.94 -7.11
CA ALA A 94 -13.85 -10.31 -7.74
C ALA A 94 -15.03 -10.17 -6.77
N GLU A 95 -14.85 -10.58 -5.51
CA GLU A 95 -15.87 -10.43 -4.47
C GLU A 95 -16.13 -8.96 -4.15
N PHE A 96 -15.06 -8.15 -4.04
CA PHE A 96 -15.19 -6.71 -3.86
C PHE A 96 -16.00 -6.08 -4.99
N CYS A 97 -15.63 -6.37 -6.25
CA CYS A 97 -16.36 -5.90 -7.43
C CYS A 97 -17.83 -6.35 -7.44
N ARG A 98 -18.13 -7.59 -7.02
CA ARG A 98 -19.53 -8.05 -6.87
C ARG A 98 -20.29 -7.22 -5.83
N ARG A 99 -19.70 -7.01 -4.65
CA ARG A 99 -20.30 -6.26 -3.56
C ARG A 99 -20.57 -4.80 -3.93
N THR A 100 -19.64 -4.16 -4.63
CA THR A 100 -19.75 -2.74 -5.04
C THR A 100 -20.47 -2.54 -6.37
N ARG A 101 -20.81 -3.64 -7.07
CA ARG A 101 -21.32 -3.63 -8.46
C ARG A 101 -20.38 -2.93 -9.44
N TRP A 102 -19.08 -2.93 -9.18
CA TRP A 102 -18.09 -2.35 -10.08
C TRP A 102 -17.60 -3.39 -11.07
N SER A 103 -17.33 -2.95 -12.29
CA SER A 103 -16.55 -3.74 -13.22
C SER A 103 -15.08 -3.77 -12.79
N ARG A 104 -14.36 -4.82 -13.22
CA ARG A 104 -12.91 -4.91 -13.00
C ARG A 104 -12.17 -3.70 -13.57
N ALA A 105 -12.59 -3.20 -14.74
CA ALA A 105 -12.02 -2.00 -15.33
C ALA A 105 -12.22 -0.74 -14.47
N THR A 106 -13.35 -0.61 -13.77
CA THR A 106 -13.58 0.50 -12.83
C THR A 106 -12.68 0.37 -11.60
N PHE A 107 -12.52 -0.84 -11.06
CA PHE A 107 -11.58 -1.10 -9.98
C PHE A 107 -10.15 -0.72 -10.37
N ASP A 108 -9.67 -1.19 -11.52
CA ASP A 108 -8.29 -0.93 -11.97
C ASP A 108 -8.06 0.57 -12.25
N ARG A 109 -9.03 1.28 -12.82
CA ARG A 109 -8.96 2.74 -13.01
C ARG A 109 -8.87 3.50 -11.68
N ARG A 110 -9.69 3.13 -10.68
CA ARG A 110 -9.64 3.75 -9.35
C ARG A 110 -8.32 3.46 -8.65
N ARG A 111 -7.83 2.22 -8.72
CA ARG A 111 -6.51 1.83 -8.22
C ARG A 111 -5.39 2.69 -8.80
N ILE A 112 -5.39 2.86 -10.13
CA ILE A 112 -4.39 3.68 -10.85
C ILE A 112 -4.43 5.13 -10.34
N LYS A 113 -5.60 5.76 -10.35
CA LYS A 113 -5.77 7.15 -9.89
C LYS A 113 -5.38 7.33 -8.43
N ALA A 114 -5.71 6.38 -7.57
CA ALA A 114 -5.34 6.42 -6.16
C ALA A 114 -3.81 6.33 -5.97
N CYS A 115 -3.12 5.45 -6.70
CA CYS A 115 -1.66 5.34 -6.65
C CYS A 115 -0.99 6.60 -7.21
N GLU A 116 -1.52 7.19 -8.28
CA GLU A 116 -1.04 8.48 -8.82
C GLU A 116 -1.19 9.62 -7.81
N ARG A 117 -2.33 9.69 -7.09
CA ARG A 117 -2.54 10.67 -6.02
C ARG A 117 -1.54 10.51 -4.87
N ILE A 118 -1.26 9.27 -4.46
CA ILE A 118 -0.26 8.98 -3.42
C ILE A 118 1.14 9.41 -3.90
N ALA A 119 1.52 9.09 -5.14
CA ALA A 119 2.80 9.48 -5.71
C ALA A 119 2.95 11.01 -5.78
N ALA A 120 1.92 11.72 -6.24
CA ALA A 120 1.91 13.18 -6.27
C ALA A 120 2.06 13.79 -4.86
N ALA A 121 1.39 13.22 -3.85
CA ALA A 121 1.54 13.66 -2.46
C ALA A 121 2.96 13.40 -1.92
N LYS A 122 3.59 12.26 -2.24
CA LYS A 122 4.98 11.98 -1.87
C LYS A 122 5.97 12.97 -2.48
N ASN A 123 5.70 13.47 -3.68
CA ASN A 123 6.56 14.44 -4.36
C ASN A 123 6.40 15.88 -3.87
N THR A 124 5.42 16.15 -3.02
CA THR A 124 5.10 17.50 -2.51
C THR A 124 5.29 17.62 -0.99
N THR A 125 5.66 16.53 -0.32
CA THR A 125 5.97 16.45 1.11
C THR A 125 7.48 16.40 1.32
#